data_AF-A0A2V8P4W1-F1
#
_entry.id   AF-A0A2V8P4W1-F1
#
_cell.length_a   1.000
_cell.length_b   1.000
_cell.length_c   1.000
_cell.angle_alpha   90.00
_cell.angle_beta   90.00
_cell.angle_gamma   90.00
#
_symmetry.space_group_name_H-M   'P 1'
#
loop_
_entity.id
_entity.type
_entity.pdbx_description
1 polymer ?
#
loop_
_entity_poly.entity_id
_entity_poly.type
_entity_poly.pdbx_seq_one_letter_code
_entity_poly.pdbx_strand_id
1 'polypeptide(L)'
;MKRILLMLTFCLAIECLSTEQALAQQIPPTARTIEAFRRIEPQMSMKQVIDICGVPDEDTGSGIHIYVYKLSDRSLVRIGTPDKKRLIYVVHVLPNGEARSIIKIPERKDKR
;
A
#
# COMPACT_ATOMS: atom_id res chain seq x y z
N MET A 1 52.45 14.96 8.11
CA MET A 1 51.62 13.74 8.24
C MET A 1 50.21 14.06 8.75
N LYS A 2 49.50 15.01 8.14
CA LYS A 2 48.16 15.48 8.58
C LYS A 2 47.10 15.48 7.47
N ARG A 3 47.52 15.14 6.24
CA ARG A 3 46.66 15.08 5.04
C ARG A 3 46.08 13.70 4.77
N ILE A 4 46.75 12.64 5.25
CA ILE A 4 46.31 11.25 5.06
C ILE A 4 45.16 10.89 6.00
N LEU A 5 45.13 11.48 7.21
CA LEU A 5 44.09 11.23 8.21
C LEU A 5 42.71 11.83 7.82
N LEU A 6 42.69 12.84 6.94
CA LEU A 6 41.46 13.54 6.55
C LEU A 6 40.71 12.87 5.38
N MET A 7 41.42 12.04 4.59
CA MET A 7 40.83 11.28 3.48
C MET A 7 40.17 9.97 3.97
N LEU A 8 40.74 9.32 4.98
CA LEU A 8 40.20 8.07 5.56
C LEU A 8 38.88 8.27 6.31
N THR A 9 38.64 9.44 6.89
CA THR A 9 37.37 9.77 7.53
C THR A 9 36.24 10.09 6.54
N PHE A 10 36.58 10.46 5.30
CA PHE A 10 35.58 10.75 4.27
C PHE A 10 35.05 9.47 3.61
N CYS A 11 35.87 8.42 3.53
CA CYS A 11 35.47 7.12 2.96
C CYS A 11 34.39 6.40 3.79
N LEU A 12 34.44 6.47 5.11
CA LEU A 12 33.48 5.80 6.00
C LEU A 12 32.07 6.41 5.99
N ALA A 13 31.91 7.67 5.55
CA ALA A 13 30.60 8.32 5.46
C ALA A 13 29.88 8.01 4.13
N ILE A 14 30.63 7.72 3.05
CA ILE A 14 30.07 7.48 1.72
C ILE A 14 29.39 6.10 1.64
N GLU A 15 29.95 5.10 2.33
CA GLU A 15 29.39 3.75 2.34
C GLU A 15 28.07 3.67 3.13
N CYS A 16 27.90 4.47 4.19
CA CYS A 16 26.68 4.49 5.00
C CYS A 16 25.48 5.11 4.26
N LEU A 17 25.71 6.15 3.46
CA LEU A 17 24.66 6.83 2.70
C LEU A 17 24.03 5.93 1.60
N SER A 18 24.80 4.95 1.13
CA SER A 18 24.40 4.06 0.05
C SER A 18 23.44 2.95 0.54
N THR A 19 23.57 2.52 1.79
CA THR A 19 22.73 1.47 2.39
C THR A 19 21.33 1.95 2.80
N GLU A 20 21.18 3.21 3.22
CA GLU A 20 19.85 3.76 3.55
C GLU A 20 18.98 3.91 2.30
N GLN A 21 19.59 4.22 1.16
CA GLN A 21 18.87 4.45 -0.10
C GLN A 21 18.37 3.14 -0.74
N ALA A 22 18.95 1.98 -0.38
CA ALA A 22 18.49 0.65 -0.79
C ALA A 22 17.30 0.12 0.03
N LEU A 23 17.00 0.73 1.20
CA LEU A 23 15.84 0.39 2.03
C LEU A 23 14.61 1.28 1.72
N ALA A 24 14.68 2.13 0.69
CA ALA A 24 13.47 2.67 0.10
C ALA A 24 12.81 1.52 -0.69
N GLN A 25 11.98 0.72 -0.02
CA GLN A 25 11.16 -0.31 -0.66
C GLN A 25 10.47 0.31 -1.87
N GLN A 26 10.88 -0.09 -3.07
CA GLN A 26 10.24 0.35 -4.29
C GLN A 26 8.80 -0.15 -4.23
N ILE A 27 7.85 0.79 -4.17
CA ILE A 27 6.43 0.46 -4.23
C ILE A 27 6.21 -0.38 -5.50
N PRO A 28 5.58 -1.56 -5.40
CA PRO A 28 5.37 -2.38 -6.59
C PRO A 28 4.48 -1.64 -7.60
N PRO A 29 4.57 -1.97 -8.89
CA PRO A 29 3.60 -1.49 -9.86
C PRO A 29 2.17 -1.81 -9.42
N THR A 30 1.22 -0.93 -9.74
CA THR A 30 -0.21 -1.14 -9.43
C THR A 30 -0.67 -2.49 -9.95
N ALA A 31 -1.19 -3.33 -9.06
CA ALA A 31 -1.67 -4.66 -9.37
C ALA A 31 -2.86 -4.59 -10.34
N ARG A 32 -2.78 -5.37 -11.41
CA ARG A 32 -3.82 -5.44 -12.47
C ARG A 32 -4.61 -6.74 -12.47
N THR A 33 -4.34 -7.62 -11.51
CA THR A 33 -5.04 -8.89 -11.32
C THR A 33 -5.47 -9.04 -9.85
N ILE A 34 -6.44 -9.92 -9.58
CA ILE A 34 -7.08 -10.01 -8.25
C ILE A 34 -6.19 -10.68 -7.19
N GLU A 35 -5.18 -11.43 -7.61
CA GLU A 35 -4.37 -12.30 -6.74
C GLU A 35 -3.61 -11.52 -5.66
N ALA A 36 -3.11 -10.33 -6.00
CA ALA A 36 -2.40 -9.47 -5.04
C ALA A 36 -3.31 -9.07 -3.87
N PHE A 37 -4.58 -8.76 -4.16
CA PHE A 37 -5.56 -8.28 -3.19
C PHE A 37 -6.06 -9.38 -2.24
N ARG A 38 -5.94 -10.65 -2.63
CA ARG A 38 -6.26 -11.79 -1.74
C ARG A 38 -5.30 -11.93 -0.55
N ARG A 39 -4.16 -11.22 -0.58
CA ARG A 39 -3.18 -11.16 0.51
C ARG A 39 -3.49 -10.08 1.54
N ILE A 40 -4.52 -9.26 1.32
CA ILE A 40 -4.92 -8.21 2.25
C ILE A 40 -5.53 -8.86 3.50
N GLU A 41 -5.18 -8.35 4.67
CA GLU A 41 -5.75 -8.76 5.95
C GLU A 41 -6.58 -7.61 6.57
N PRO A 42 -7.60 -7.90 7.38
CA PRO A 42 -8.52 -6.88 7.94
C PRO A 42 -7.83 -5.75 8.73
N GLN A 43 -6.75 -6.07 9.44
CA GLN A 43 -6.02 -5.14 10.30
C GLN A 43 -4.98 -4.28 9.56
N MET A 44 -4.83 -4.45 8.24
CA MET A 44 -3.84 -3.68 7.48
C MET A 44 -4.22 -2.20 7.39
N SER A 45 -3.19 -1.36 7.33
CA SER A 45 -3.30 0.03 6.90
C SER A 45 -3.24 0.13 5.37
N MET A 46 -3.68 1.26 4.81
CA MET A 46 -3.53 1.49 3.38
C MET A 46 -2.07 1.53 2.92
N LYS A 47 -1.13 1.92 3.80
CA LYS A 47 0.30 1.85 3.47
C LYS A 47 0.69 0.39 3.19
N GLN A 48 0.33 -0.53 4.07
CA GLN A 48 0.63 -1.96 3.89
C GLN A 48 -0.06 -2.54 2.66
N VAL A 49 -1.28 -2.07 2.35
CA VAL A 49 -1.96 -2.45 1.09
C VAL A 49 -1.16 -1.98 -0.12
N ILE A 50 -0.66 -0.73 -0.12
CA ILE A 50 0.17 -0.18 -1.21
C ILE A 50 1.49 -0.94 -1.34
N ASP A 51 2.11 -1.33 -0.24
CA ASP A 51 3.34 -2.13 -0.24
C ASP A 51 3.13 -3.52 -0.93
N ILE A 52 1.88 -4.01 -0.99
CA ILE A 52 1.51 -5.31 -1.59
C ILE A 52 0.95 -5.16 -3.01
N CYS A 53 0.13 -4.13 -3.24
CA CYS A 53 -0.73 -3.98 -4.43
C CYS A 53 -0.33 -2.79 -5.31
N GLY A 54 0.63 -1.97 -4.89
CA GLY A 54 1.02 -0.74 -5.56
C GLY A 54 0.06 0.42 -5.28
N VAL A 55 0.30 1.55 -5.93
CA VAL A 55 -0.49 2.78 -5.75
C VAL A 55 -1.87 2.63 -6.44
N PRO A 56 -2.98 3.02 -5.81
CA PRO A 56 -4.31 2.99 -6.43
C PRO A 56 -4.39 3.98 -7.60
N ASP A 57 -5.28 3.69 -8.56
CA ASP A 57 -5.51 4.57 -9.70
C ASP A 57 -6.29 5.84 -9.30
N GLU A 58 -7.17 5.73 -8.30
CA GLU A 58 -8.02 6.84 -7.85
C GLU A 58 -8.27 6.79 -6.33
N ASP A 59 -8.54 7.96 -5.75
CA ASP A 59 -9.13 8.14 -4.41
C ASP A 59 -10.37 9.02 -4.56
N THR A 60 -11.56 8.43 -4.49
CA THR A 60 -12.82 9.08 -4.93
C THR A 60 -13.78 9.39 -3.78
N GLY A 61 -13.32 9.30 -2.53
CA GLY A 61 -14.21 9.38 -1.38
C GLY A 61 -14.51 10.81 -0.90
N SER A 62 -15.68 11.01 -0.31
CA SER A 62 -16.09 12.27 0.35
C SER A 62 -16.37 11.97 1.83
N GLY A 63 -15.46 12.39 2.71
CA GLY A 63 -15.51 12.12 4.16
C GLY A 63 -14.82 10.82 4.61
N ILE A 64 -14.83 9.77 3.77
CA ILE A 64 -13.93 8.61 3.88
C ILE A 64 -13.09 8.52 2.61
N HIS A 65 -11.98 7.79 2.63
CA HIS A 65 -11.23 7.46 1.42
C HIS A 65 -11.80 6.20 0.76
N ILE A 66 -11.89 6.24 -0.57
CA ILE A 66 -12.29 5.09 -1.39
C ILE A 66 -11.24 4.94 -2.48
N TYR A 67 -10.31 4.02 -2.24
CA TYR A 67 -9.24 3.72 -3.18
C TYR A 67 -9.72 2.75 -4.24
N VAL A 68 -9.48 3.08 -5.51
CA VAL A 68 -9.90 2.29 -6.66
C VAL A 68 -8.69 1.77 -7.42
N TYR A 69 -8.71 0.47 -7.70
CA TYR A 69 -7.77 -0.20 -8.58
C TYR A 69 -8.52 -0.73 -9.79
N LYS A 70 -8.09 -0.38 -11.00
CA LYS A 70 -8.62 -0.87 -12.27
C LYS A 70 -7.84 -2.12 -12.68
N LEU A 71 -8.53 -3.26 -12.80
CA LEU A 71 -7.91 -4.52 -13.21
C LEU A 71 -7.96 -4.69 -14.74
N SER A 72 -7.10 -5.56 -15.27
CA SER A 72 -6.97 -5.81 -16.72
C SER A 72 -8.24 -6.38 -17.35
N ASP A 73 -9.08 -7.07 -16.58
CA ASP A 73 -10.35 -7.67 -17.03
C ASP A 73 -11.54 -6.67 -17.00
N ARG A 74 -11.25 -5.37 -16.77
CA ARG A 74 -12.22 -4.28 -16.58
C ARG A 74 -13.03 -4.35 -15.28
N SER A 75 -12.72 -5.29 -14.39
CA SER A 75 -13.22 -5.27 -13.03
C SER A 75 -12.43 -4.26 -12.17
N LEU A 76 -12.94 -3.96 -10.97
CA LEU A 76 -12.32 -3.01 -10.04
C LEU A 76 -12.11 -3.65 -8.67
N VAL A 77 -11.07 -3.23 -7.95
CA VAL A 77 -11.02 -3.39 -6.49
C VAL A 77 -11.26 -2.04 -5.84
N ARG A 78 -12.21 -2.00 -4.91
CA ARG A 78 -12.49 -0.82 -4.08
C ARG A 78 -12.13 -1.10 -2.63
N ILE A 79 -11.40 -0.17 -2.02
CA ILE A 79 -10.94 -0.27 -0.64
C ILE A 79 -11.38 0.98 0.11
N GLY A 80 -12.28 0.78 1.08
CA GLY A 80 -12.75 1.86 1.94
C GLY A 80 -11.88 1.99 3.19
N THR A 81 -11.54 3.22 3.55
CA THR A 81 -10.89 3.52 4.84
C THR A 81 -11.29 4.91 5.34
N PRO A 82 -11.59 5.10 6.63
CA PRO A 82 -11.90 6.42 7.15
C PRO A 82 -10.67 7.30 7.32
N ASP A 83 -9.50 6.71 7.58
CA ASP A 83 -8.31 7.42 8.09
C ASP A 83 -6.98 6.88 7.54
N LYS A 84 -7.03 5.96 6.57
CA LYS A 84 -5.88 5.23 5.99
C LYS A 84 -5.18 4.26 6.94
N LYS A 85 -5.56 4.22 8.21
CA LYS A 85 -4.97 3.34 9.24
C LYS A 85 -5.69 2.01 9.35
N ARG A 86 -6.98 1.97 9.02
CA ARG A 86 -7.81 0.76 9.09
C ARG A 86 -8.71 0.61 7.87
N LEU A 87 -8.94 -0.62 7.43
CA LEU A 87 -9.88 -0.92 6.34
C LEU A 87 -11.29 -1.06 6.90
N ILE A 88 -12.30 -0.61 6.14
CA ILE A 88 -13.73 -0.84 6.45
C ILE A 88 -14.38 -1.81 5.45
N TYR A 89 -13.87 -1.89 4.22
CA TYR A 89 -14.21 -2.95 3.27
C TYR A 89 -13.10 -3.10 2.22
N VAL A 90 -13.05 -4.29 1.62
CA VAL A 90 -12.29 -4.57 0.39
C VAL A 90 -13.20 -5.39 -0.50
N VAL A 91 -13.59 -4.84 -1.65
CA VAL A 91 -14.55 -5.48 -2.56
C VAL A 91 -14.00 -5.56 -3.98
N HIS A 92 -14.24 -6.69 -4.63
CA HIS A 92 -14.06 -6.91 -6.06
C HIS A 92 -15.37 -6.60 -6.77
N VAL A 93 -15.38 -5.53 -7.56
CA VAL A 93 -16.52 -5.15 -8.41
C VAL A 93 -16.29 -5.74 -9.79
N LEU A 94 -17.09 -6.74 -10.14
CA LEU A 94 -17.03 -7.40 -11.44
C LEU A 94 -17.45 -6.45 -12.58
N PRO A 95 -17.13 -6.76 -13.84
CA PRO A 95 -17.49 -5.89 -14.97
C PRO A 95 -19.00 -5.67 -15.15
N ASN A 96 -19.83 -6.57 -14.61
CA ASN A 96 -21.29 -6.44 -14.59
C ASN A 96 -21.81 -5.53 -13.45
N GLY A 97 -20.92 -4.98 -12.61
CA GLY A 97 -21.25 -4.13 -11.47
C GLY A 97 -21.51 -4.88 -10.16
N GLU A 98 -21.53 -6.22 -10.16
CA GLU A 98 -21.69 -7.03 -8.94
C GLU A 98 -20.46 -6.87 -8.03
N ALA A 99 -20.68 -6.58 -6.75
CA ALA A 99 -19.62 -6.42 -5.76
C ALA A 99 -19.51 -7.65 -4.84
N ARG A 100 -18.30 -8.20 -4.72
CA ARG A 100 -17.99 -9.35 -3.86
C ARG A 100 -16.92 -8.98 -2.85
N SER A 101 -17.14 -9.25 -1.57
CA SER A 101 -16.13 -9.03 -0.54
C SER A 101 -14.92 -9.93 -0.74
N ILE A 102 -13.72 -9.35 -0.72
CA ILE A 102 -12.46 -10.09 -0.79
C ILE A 102 -12.09 -10.63 0.60
N ILE A 103 -12.37 -9.85 1.64
CA ILE A 103 -12.10 -10.21 3.03
C ILE A 103 -13.31 -9.93 3.92
N LYS A 104 -13.41 -10.67 5.02
CA LYS A 104 -14.35 -10.38 6.09
C LYS A 104 -13.69 -9.47 7.11
N ILE A 105 -14.14 -8.22 7.19
CA ILE A 105 -13.68 -7.29 8.22
C ILE A 105 -14.63 -7.40 9.41
N PRO A 106 -14.13 -7.77 10.62
CA PRO A 106 -14.99 -7.87 11.79
C PRO A 106 -15.54 -6.49 12.16
N GLU A 107 -16.84 -6.43 12.46
CA GLU A 107 -17.46 -5.21 12.97
C GLU A 107 -16.84 -4.85 14.31
N ARG A 108 -16.47 -3.56 14.45
CA ARG A 108 -16.02 -3.05 15.73
C ARG A 108 -17.24 -2.98 16.66
N LYS A 109 -17.23 -3.75 17.75
CA LYS A 109 -18.09 -3.46 18.90
C LYS A 109 -17.56 -2.17 19.51
N ASP A 110 -18.08 -1.02 19.08
CA ASP A 110 -17.80 0.22 19.78
C ASP A 110 -18.34 0.07 21.21
N LYS A 111 -17.42 0.12 22.18
CA LYS A 111 -17.78 0.28 23.58
C LYS A 111 -18.33 1.70 23.71
N ARG A 112 -19.66 1.80 23.65
CA ARG A 112 -20.39 2.98 24.15
C ARG A 112 -20.09 3.18 25.62
#